data_AF-A0A6G1BXT4-F1
#
_entry.id   AF-A0A6G1BXT4-F1
#
_cell.length_a   1.000
_cell.length_b   1.000
_cell.length_c   1.000
_cell.angle_alpha   90.00
_cell.angle_beta   90.00
_cell.angle_gamma   90.00
#
_symmetry.space_group_name_H-M   'P 1'
#
loop_
_entity.id
_entity.type
_entity.pdbx_description
1 polymer ?
#
loop_
_entity_poly.entity_id
_entity_poly.type
_entity_poly.pdbx_seq_one_letter_code
_entity_poly.pdbx_strand_id
1 'polypeptide(L)'
;MAPLCFPGAIYWSAGSLPATQRMLRFDLHDEEFTDFPPLPCMELEDPHGYLTELGGKLFYSHAPGDTVQLWVADDGATKPAPWSLLCTIKLWRPSRVIIPFSAYEGGIFINMDFAIICKYDTERQVLELVVDMHEDMDRHPILLCPTAGHVVNVDNDNGTPPFKMVQTMCLLAAFMKCTSSPMTVC
;
A
#
# COMPACT_ATOMS: atom_id res chain seq x y z
N MET A 1 5.16 -2.84 11.56
CA MET A 1 4.62 -3.10 10.21
C MET A 1 3.67 -4.30 10.27
N ALA A 2 2.53 -4.27 9.59
CA ALA A 2 1.65 -5.44 9.49
C ALA A 2 2.27 -6.50 8.56
N PRO A 3 2.05 -7.80 8.79
CA PRO A 3 2.50 -8.83 7.86
C PRO A 3 1.78 -8.71 6.51
N LEU A 4 2.52 -8.91 5.42
CA LEU A 4 1.97 -8.99 4.08
C LEU A 4 1.80 -10.45 3.69
N CYS A 5 0.59 -10.82 3.30
CA CYS A 5 0.32 -12.11 2.68
C CYS A 5 0.62 -12.01 1.17
N PHE A 6 1.43 -12.93 0.67
CA PHE A 6 1.81 -13.06 -0.73
C PHE A 6 1.56 -14.52 -1.15
N PRO A 7 1.31 -14.84 -2.42
CA PRO A 7 1.11 -16.23 -2.84
C PRO A 7 2.21 -17.17 -2.31
N GLY A 8 1.83 -18.15 -1.48
CA GLY A 8 2.73 -19.14 -0.91
C GLY A 8 3.61 -18.68 0.25
N ALA A 9 3.53 -17.41 0.69
CA ALA A 9 4.36 -16.93 1.79
C ALA A 9 3.76 -15.74 2.56
N ILE A 10 4.23 -15.52 3.79
CA ILE A 10 3.94 -14.31 4.56
C ILE A 10 5.25 -13.58 4.82
N TYR A 11 5.28 -12.28 4.55
CA TYR A 11 6.45 -11.43 4.76
C TYR A 11 6.21 -10.46 5.91
N TRP A 12 7.23 -10.25 6.75
CA TRP A 12 7.16 -9.21 7.76
C TRP A 12 8.54 -8.73 8.22
N SER A 13 8.55 -7.50 8.73
CA SER A 13 9.69 -6.94 9.44
C SER A 13 9.68 -7.41 10.90
N ALA A 14 10.72 -8.12 11.32
CA ALA A 14 10.98 -8.53 12.70
C ALA A 14 12.09 -7.66 13.31
N GLY A 15 12.04 -7.46 14.63
CA GLY A 15 13.00 -6.62 15.37
C GLY A 15 12.45 -5.24 15.70
N SER A 16 12.84 -4.72 16.87
CA SER A 16 12.38 -3.43 17.41
C SER A 16 13.45 -2.34 17.37
N LEU A 17 14.70 -2.70 17.04
CA LEU A 17 15.83 -1.79 16.93
C LEU A 17 16.41 -1.86 15.51
N PRO A 18 16.93 -0.76 14.95
CA PRO A 18 17.52 -0.77 13.60
C PRO A 18 18.59 -1.86 13.42
N ALA A 19 19.47 -2.03 14.42
CA ALA A 19 20.54 -3.03 14.39
C ALA A 19 20.05 -4.50 14.42
N THR A 20 18.78 -4.73 14.78
CA THR A 20 18.18 -6.07 14.85
C THR A 20 17.01 -6.24 13.89
N GLN A 21 16.73 -5.23 13.06
CA GLN A 21 15.64 -5.27 12.10
C GLN A 21 15.99 -6.24 10.97
N ARG A 22 15.11 -7.21 10.73
CA ARG A 22 15.25 -8.23 9.69
C ARG A 22 13.94 -8.38 8.94
N MET A 23 14.03 -8.67 7.65
CA MET A 23 12.87 -9.14 6.90
C MET A 23 12.81 -10.66 7.01
N LEU A 24 11.65 -11.19 7.39
CA LEU A 24 11.40 -12.63 7.45
C LEU A 24 10.36 -13.02 6.40
N ARG A 25 10.54 -14.23 5.86
CA ARG A 25 9.58 -14.92 5.00
C ARG A 25 9.15 -16.20 5.69
N PHE A 26 7.88 -16.30 6.00
CA PHE A 26 7.23 -17.56 6.35
C PHE A 26 6.81 -18.28 5.07
N ASP A 27 7.31 -19.48 4.85
CA ASP A 27 6.82 -20.33 3.76
C ASP A 27 5.52 -21.03 4.20
N LEU A 28 4.45 -20.91 3.42
CA LEU A 28 3.17 -21.55 3.75
C LEU A 28 3.13 -23.04 3.43
N HIS A 29 4.03 -23.53 2.57
CA HIS A 29 4.13 -24.96 2.24
C HIS A 29 4.94 -25.69 3.29
N ASP A 30 6.12 -25.17 3.62
CA ASP A 30 7.04 -25.81 4.57
C ASP A 30 6.78 -25.40 6.03
N GLU A 31 5.95 -24.38 6.26
CA GLU A 31 5.63 -23.81 7.58
C GLU A 31 6.86 -23.31 8.35
N GLU A 32 7.89 -22.84 7.63
CA GLU A 32 9.16 -22.41 8.21
C GLU A 32 9.49 -20.94 7.96
N PHE A 33 10.25 -20.37 8.90
CA PHE A 33 10.88 -19.06 8.76
C PHE A 33 12.20 -19.14 8.02
N THR A 34 12.35 -18.27 7.05
CA THR A 34 13.62 -18.00 6.39
C THR A 34 13.93 -16.51 6.45
N ASP A 35 15.21 -16.17 6.60
CA ASP A 35 15.66 -14.80 6.43
C ASP A 35 15.40 -14.37 4.98
N PHE A 36 14.81 -13.19 4.82
CA PHE A 36 14.65 -12.53 3.54
C PHE A 36 15.67 -11.38 3.46
N PRO A 37 16.27 -11.11 2.29
CA PRO A 37 17.25 -10.05 2.14
C PRO A 37 16.73 -8.72 2.73
N PRO A 38 17.53 -8.06 3.58
CA PRO A 38 17.15 -6.78 4.16
C PRO A 38 17.00 -5.74 3.05
N LEU A 39 16.12 -4.78 3.28
CA LEU A 39 15.98 -3.65 2.35
C LEU A 39 17.26 -2.81 2.36
N PRO A 40 17.70 -2.27 1.22
CA PRO A 40 18.85 -1.37 1.16
C PRO A 40 18.70 -0.11 2.04
N CYS A 41 17.46 0.23 2.43
CA CYS A 41 17.12 1.35 3.29
C CYS A 41 16.75 0.96 4.73
N MET A 42 16.85 -0.31 5.13
CA MET A 42 16.50 -0.77 6.50
C MET A 42 17.48 -0.27 7.58
N GLU A 43 18.68 0.19 7.21
CA GLU A 43 19.63 0.79 8.16
C GLU A 43 19.29 2.24 8.52
N LEU A 44 18.32 2.85 7.81
CA LEU A 44 17.83 4.18 8.10
C LEU A 44 16.78 4.09 9.21
N GLU A 45 16.91 4.90 10.25
CA GLU A 45 16.07 4.92 11.46
C GLU A 45 14.59 5.31 11.21
N ASP A 46 14.09 5.20 9.98
CA ASP A 46 12.76 5.66 9.60
C ASP A 46 11.73 4.50 9.61
N PRO A 47 10.77 4.50 10.55
CA PRO A 47 9.78 3.44 10.69
C PRO A 47 8.67 3.48 9.62
N HIS A 48 8.69 4.43 8.68
CA HIS A 48 7.57 4.75 7.79
C HIS A 48 7.53 3.95 6.47
N GLY A 49 8.03 2.72 6.47
CA GLY A 49 7.95 1.83 5.32
C GLY A 49 6.65 1.03 5.23
N TYR A 50 6.23 0.69 4.00
CA TYR A 50 5.11 -0.22 3.76
C TYR A 50 5.47 -1.31 2.75
N LEU A 51 5.13 -2.55 3.07
CA LEU A 51 5.26 -3.71 2.20
C LEU A 51 3.91 -3.98 1.52
N THR A 52 3.92 -4.17 0.20
CA THR A 52 2.72 -4.35 -0.63
C THR A 52 2.98 -5.38 -1.73
N GLU A 53 1.92 -5.98 -2.25
CA GLU A 53 1.97 -6.87 -3.41
C GLU A 53 1.37 -6.13 -4.61
N LEU A 54 2.08 -6.12 -5.74
CA LEU A 54 1.59 -5.58 -7.01
C LEU A 54 2.01 -6.49 -8.17
N GLY A 55 1.03 -7.03 -8.89
CA GLY A 55 1.27 -7.79 -10.11
C GLY A 55 2.14 -9.04 -9.90
N GLY A 56 1.98 -9.70 -8.75
CA GLY A 56 2.78 -10.86 -8.35
C GLY A 56 4.21 -10.51 -7.95
N LYS A 57 4.48 -9.26 -7.55
CA LYS A 57 5.80 -8.83 -7.08
C LYS A 57 5.71 -8.12 -5.74
N LEU A 58 6.76 -8.25 -4.95
CA LEU A 58 6.86 -7.64 -3.64
C LEU A 58 7.41 -6.22 -3.77
N PHE A 59 6.67 -5.25 -3.24
CA PHE A 59 7.02 -3.84 -3.26
C PHE A 59 7.23 -3.31 -1.85
N TYR A 60 8.22 -2.44 -1.70
CA TYR A 60 8.45 -1.68 -0.48
C TYR A 60 8.50 -0.18 -0.80
N SER A 61 7.64 0.59 -0.16
CA SER A 61 7.70 2.05 -0.19
C SER A 61 8.45 2.57 1.04
N HIS A 62 9.32 3.54 0.81
CA HIS A 62 10.05 4.27 1.85
C HIS A 62 9.94 5.76 1.56
N ALA A 63 9.53 6.57 2.53
CA ALA A 63 9.27 7.99 2.34
C ALA A 63 10.24 8.89 3.15
N PRO A 64 11.53 8.96 2.79
CA PRO A 64 12.46 9.84 3.48
C PRO A 64 12.15 11.30 3.11
N GLY A 65 11.51 12.02 4.03
CA GLY A 65 11.25 13.47 3.89
C GLY A 65 10.23 13.81 2.81
N ASP A 66 10.67 14.45 1.72
CA ASP A 66 9.84 14.91 0.60
C ASP A 66 9.90 14.00 -0.63
N THR A 67 10.56 12.84 -0.52
CA THR A 67 10.65 11.85 -1.58
C THR A 67 10.15 10.49 -1.13
N VAL A 68 9.73 9.68 -2.09
CA VAL A 68 9.36 8.27 -1.89
C VAL A 68 10.22 7.42 -2.79
N GLN A 69 10.90 6.45 -2.21
CA GLN A 69 11.58 5.39 -2.93
C GLN A 69 10.66 4.17 -2.98
N LEU A 70 10.35 3.71 -4.19
CA LEU A 70 9.68 2.44 -4.41
C LEU A 70 10.72 1.40 -4.78
N TRP A 71 10.82 0.36 -3.97
CA TRP A 71 11.69 -0.79 -4.17
C TRP A 71 10.85 -1.99 -4.57
N VAL A 72 11.40 -2.85 -5.43
CA VAL A 72 10.78 -4.09 -5.85
C VAL A 72 11.75 -5.25 -5.63
N ALA A 73 11.25 -6.35 -5.09
CA ALA A 73 11.97 -7.61 -5.04
C ALA A 73 11.43 -8.56 -6.12
N ASP A 74 12.35 -9.22 -6.81
CA ASP A 74 12.04 -10.32 -7.72
C ASP A 74 12.21 -11.64 -6.96
N ASP A 75 11.11 -12.33 -6.67
CA ASP A 75 11.15 -13.58 -5.90
C ASP A 75 11.64 -14.81 -6.70
N GLY A 76 12.16 -14.59 -7.92
CA GLY A 76 12.69 -15.63 -8.81
C GLY A 76 13.73 -16.57 -8.19
N ALA A 77 14.03 -17.66 -8.91
CA ALA A 77 14.73 -18.88 -8.45
C ALA A 77 16.13 -18.70 -7.80
N THR A 78 16.72 -17.52 -7.86
CA THR A 78 17.97 -17.20 -7.16
C THR A 78 17.69 -16.57 -5.80
N LYS A 79 17.75 -17.39 -4.74
CA LYS A 79 17.79 -16.91 -3.35
C LYS A 79 19.17 -16.30 -3.06
N PRO A 80 19.26 -15.15 -2.38
CA PRO A 80 18.18 -14.22 -2.02
C PRO A 80 17.86 -13.22 -3.15
N ALA A 81 16.56 -12.97 -3.38
CA ALA A 81 16.00 -11.98 -4.29
C ALA A 81 16.57 -10.56 -4.04
N PRO A 82 17.36 -9.95 -4.95
CA PRO A 82 17.87 -8.61 -4.72
C PRO A 82 16.73 -7.58 -4.81
N TRP A 83 16.59 -6.75 -3.78
CA TRP A 83 15.81 -5.53 -3.88
C TRP A 83 16.42 -4.61 -4.94
N SER A 84 15.59 -4.06 -5.80
CA SER A 84 15.98 -3.05 -6.79
C SER A 84 15.14 -1.80 -6.62
N LEU A 85 15.78 -0.63 -6.73
CA LEU A 85 15.06 0.65 -6.70
C LEU A 85 14.32 0.78 -8.03
N LEU A 86 12.99 0.80 -7.98
CA LEU A 86 12.16 0.99 -9.16
C LEU A 86 12.13 2.46 -9.56
N CYS A 87 11.83 3.35 -8.61
CA CYS A 87 11.79 4.79 -8.84
C CYS A 87 11.87 5.59 -7.55
N THR A 88 12.29 6.85 -7.68
CA THR A 88 12.16 7.87 -6.63
C THR A 88 11.15 8.91 -7.08
N ILE A 89 10.10 9.08 -6.30
CA ILE A 89 8.97 9.97 -6.56
C ILE A 89 9.14 11.20 -5.68
N LYS A 90 9.16 12.39 -6.27
CA LYS A 90 9.11 13.63 -5.51
C LYS A 90 7.67 13.95 -5.15
N LEU A 91 7.39 14.12 -3.87
CA LEU A 91 6.08 14.52 -3.40
C LEU A 91 5.95 16.05 -3.44
N TRP A 92 4.74 16.55 -3.72
CA TRP A 92 4.45 17.99 -3.59
C TRP A 92 4.28 18.43 -2.13
N ARG A 93 4.07 17.47 -1.22
CA ARG A 93 4.00 17.67 0.23
C ARG A 93 4.61 16.47 0.95
N PRO A 94 5.20 16.66 2.14
CA PRO A 94 5.61 15.53 2.98
C PRO A 94 4.42 14.62 3.31
N SER A 95 4.67 13.31 3.36
CA SER A 95 3.67 12.31 3.73
C SER A 95 4.35 11.22 4.55
N ARG A 96 3.60 10.67 5.53
CA ARG A 96 4.11 9.62 6.43
C ARG A 96 3.67 8.23 6.02
N VAL A 97 2.66 8.15 5.17
CA VAL A 97 2.06 6.89 4.74
C VAL A 97 1.95 6.89 3.24
N ILE A 98 2.70 6.00 2.60
CA ILE A 98 2.70 5.86 1.16
C ILE A 98 2.49 4.39 0.84
N ILE A 99 1.35 4.04 0.27
CA ILE A 99 0.97 2.65 0.00
C ILE A 99 0.68 2.51 -1.48
N PRO A 100 1.59 1.94 -2.28
CA PRO A 100 1.28 1.60 -3.66
C PRO A 100 0.31 0.41 -3.65
N PHE A 101 -0.79 0.50 -4.40
CA PHE A 101 -1.89 -0.48 -4.29
C PHE A 101 -2.38 -1.03 -5.63
N SER A 102 -1.96 -0.44 -6.75
CA SER A 102 -2.23 -0.99 -8.08
C SER A 102 -1.19 -0.54 -9.09
N ALA A 103 -0.92 -1.38 -10.09
CA ALA A 103 -0.17 -1.02 -11.29
C ALA A 103 -1.08 -1.23 -12.50
N TYR A 104 -1.38 -0.17 -13.24
CA TYR A 104 -2.32 -0.19 -14.36
C TYR A 104 -1.95 0.86 -15.42
N GLU A 105 -2.00 0.46 -16.70
CA GLU A 105 -1.71 1.33 -17.86
C GLU A 105 -0.44 2.19 -17.68
N GLY A 106 0.69 1.53 -17.42
CA GLY A 106 1.99 2.19 -17.28
C GLY A 106 2.15 3.08 -16.04
N GLY A 107 1.16 3.11 -15.14
CA GLY A 107 1.22 3.89 -13.91
C GLY A 107 1.08 3.05 -12.65
N ILE A 108 1.63 3.58 -11.56
CA ILE A 108 1.50 3.02 -10.21
C ILE A 108 0.55 3.91 -9.42
N PHE A 109 -0.54 3.34 -8.94
CA PHE A 109 -1.47 4.04 -8.06
C PHE A 109 -1.00 3.94 -6.62
N ILE A 110 -0.98 5.09 -5.96
CA ILE A 110 -0.42 5.30 -4.64
C ILE A 110 -1.47 5.97 -3.78
N ASN A 111 -1.69 5.41 -2.59
CA ASN A 111 -2.43 6.09 -1.54
C ASN A 111 -1.46 6.81 -0.61
N MET A 112 -1.62 8.14 -0.49
CA MET A 112 -0.88 8.99 0.42
C MET A 112 -1.76 9.36 1.63
N ASP A 113 -1.23 9.16 2.83
CA ASP A 113 -1.87 9.49 4.12
C ASP A 113 -3.31 8.96 4.27
N PHE A 114 -3.65 7.87 3.58
CA PHE A 114 -5.01 7.28 3.55
C PHE A 114 -6.11 8.20 2.97
N ALA A 115 -5.75 9.34 2.37
CA ALA A 115 -6.71 10.36 1.95
C ALA A 115 -6.53 10.84 0.51
N ILE A 116 -5.37 10.59 -0.09
CA ILE A 116 -5.04 11.09 -1.42
C ILE A 116 -4.66 9.91 -2.32
N ILE A 117 -5.31 9.79 -3.47
CA ILE A 117 -4.92 8.84 -4.51
C ILE A 117 -4.16 9.57 -5.60
N CYS A 118 -2.97 9.08 -5.88
CA CYS A 118 -2.10 9.58 -6.94
C CYS A 118 -1.83 8.47 -7.96
N LYS A 119 -1.57 8.86 -9.21
CA LYS A 119 -0.98 7.99 -10.22
C LYS A 119 0.43 8.48 -10.51
N TYR A 120 1.42 7.64 -10.29
CA TYR A 120 2.77 7.87 -10.78
C TYR A 120 2.90 7.30 -12.18
N ASP A 121 3.02 8.15 -13.18
CA ASP A 121 3.31 7.75 -14.55
C ASP A 121 4.79 7.39 -14.66
N THR A 122 5.08 6.13 -14.96
CA THR A 122 6.45 5.61 -14.97
C THR A 122 7.26 6.07 -16.18
N GLU A 123 6.59 6.39 -17.30
CA GLU A 123 7.25 6.84 -18.53
C GLU A 123 7.60 8.33 -18.44
N ARG A 124 6.64 9.14 -17.99
CA ARG A 124 6.79 10.59 -17.87
C ARG A 124 7.48 10.99 -16.56
N GLN A 125 7.55 10.08 -15.59
CA GLN A 125 8.06 10.30 -14.24
C GLN A 125 7.33 11.43 -13.50
N VAL A 126 6.02 11.51 -13.67
CA VAL A 126 5.16 12.54 -13.06
C VAL A 126 4.20 11.88 -12.07
N LEU A 127 4.05 12.50 -10.90
CA LEU A 127 3.01 12.15 -9.93
C LEU A 127 1.79 13.05 -10.15
N GLU A 128 0.68 12.44 -10.56
CA GLU A 128 -0.57 13.13 -10.83
C GLU A 128 -1.58 12.86 -9.70
N LEU A 129 -2.21 13.92 -9.18
CA LEU A 129 -3.32 13.80 -8.24
C LEU A 129 -4.54 13.25 -9.00
N VAL A 130 -5.09 12.14 -8.53
CA VAL A 130 -6.29 11.52 -9.11
C VAL A 130 -7.52 11.83 -8.25
N VAL A 131 -7.40 11.70 -6.93
CA VAL A 131 -8.49 11.96 -5.97
C VAL A 131 -7.90 12.57 -4.70
N ASP A 132 -8.48 13.68 -4.24
CA ASP A 132 -8.35 14.14 -2.86
C ASP A 132 -9.67 13.82 -2.14
N MET A 133 -9.66 12.85 -1.24
CA MET A 133 -10.87 12.36 -0.60
C MET A 133 -11.49 13.39 0.35
N HIS A 134 -10.70 14.32 0.88
CA HIS A 134 -11.24 15.38 1.73
C HIS A 134 -12.12 16.33 0.90
N GLU A 135 -11.62 16.76 -0.26
CA GLU A 135 -12.39 17.62 -1.15
C GLU A 135 -13.57 16.90 -1.81
N ASP A 136 -13.42 15.61 -2.13
CA ASP A 136 -14.48 14.85 -2.79
C ASP A 136 -15.64 14.53 -1.85
N MET A 137 -15.37 14.25 -0.56
CA MET A 137 -16.42 14.05 0.44
C MET A 137 -17.26 15.31 0.67
N ASP A 138 -16.65 16.50 0.58
CA ASP A 138 -17.36 17.77 0.72
C ASP A 138 -18.25 18.07 -0.49
N ARG A 139 -17.89 17.56 -1.68
CA ARG A 139 -18.64 17.77 -2.93
C ARG A 139 -19.71 16.70 -3.19
N HIS A 140 -19.48 15.48 -2.72
CA HIS A 140 -20.38 14.34 -2.89
C HIS A 140 -20.52 13.60 -1.56
N PRO A 141 -21.32 14.11 -0.60
CA PRO A 141 -21.62 13.36 0.61
C PRO A 141 -22.35 12.09 0.18
N ILE A 142 -21.66 10.96 0.22
CA ILE A 142 -22.24 9.65 -0.09
C ILE A 142 -23.39 9.46 0.90
N LEU A 143 -24.63 9.50 0.40
CA LEU A 143 -25.84 9.19 1.15
C LEU A 143 -25.76 7.71 1.58
N LEU A 144 -25.23 7.47 2.77
CA LEU A 144 -25.30 6.16 3.43
C LEU A 144 -26.77 5.87 3.75
N CYS A 145 -27.39 4.94 3.03
CA CYS A 145 -28.69 4.39 3.36
C CYS A 145 -28.50 3.25 4.37
N PRO A 146 -29.00 3.33 5.61
CA PRO A 146 -28.88 2.26 6.58
C PRO A 146 -30.07 1.30 6.45
N THR A 147 -29.87 0.16 5.81
CA THR A 147 -30.74 -1.03 5.94
C THR A 147 -29.86 -2.24 5.56
N ALA A 148 -29.52 -3.19 6.43
CA ALA A 148 -30.23 -3.74 7.56
C ALA A 148 -29.29 -4.20 8.69
N GLY A 149 -29.60 -3.77 9.92
CA GLY A 149 -29.63 -4.57 11.14
C GLY A 149 -28.40 -5.38 11.58
N HIS A 150 -27.44 -4.72 12.22
CA HIS A 150 -26.97 -5.11 13.56
C HIS A 150 -26.16 -3.95 14.17
N VAL A 151 -26.81 -3.20 15.06
CA VAL A 151 -26.18 -2.16 15.86
C VAL A 151 -25.43 -2.86 17.00
N VAL A 152 -24.11 -3.00 16.88
CA VAL A 152 -23.26 -3.11 18.06
C VAL A 152 -22.96 -1.68 18.46
N ASN A 153 -23.65 -1.19 19.50
CA ASN A 153 -23.28 0.04 20.17
C ASN A 153 -21.85 -0.13 20.69
N VAL A 154 -20.92 0.64 20.14
CA VAL A 154 -19.71 1.03 20.86
C VAL A 154 -19.79 2.54 20.98
N ASP A 155 -19.87 2.99 22.22
CA ASP A 155 -20.12 4.37 22.60
C ASP A 155 -19.25 5.36 21.82
N ASN A 156 -19.94 6.40 21.36
CA ASN A 156 -19.36 7.63 20.85
C ASN A 156 -18.55 8.30 21.95
N ASP A 157 -17.24 8.44 21.72
CA ASP A 157 -16.55 9.67 22.09
C ASP A 157 -15.70 10.13 20.91
N ASN A 158 -16.02 11.34 20.44
CA ASN A 158 -15.33 12.15 19.41
C ASN A 158 -15.39 11.68 17.95
N GLY A 159 -16.55 11.88 17.32
CA GLY A 159 -16.71 12.61 16.04
C GLY A 159 -15.90 12.19 14.80
N THR A 160 -15.23 11.05 14.83
CA THR A 160 -14.36 10.58 13.77
C THR A 160 -14.98 9.28 13.25
N PRO A 161 -15.36 9.17 11.97
CA PRO A 161 -15.78 7.88 11.43
C PRO A 161 -14.63 6.89 11.67
N PRO A 162 -14.93 5.65 12.10
CA PRO A 162 -13.87 4.70 12.41
C PRO A 162 -13.00 4.54 11.17
N PHE A 163 -11.70 4.83 11.31
CA PHE A 163 -10.68 4.76 10.25
C PHE A 163 -10.79 3.51 9.35
N LYS A 164 -11.27 2.40 9.93
CA LYS A 164 -11.54 1.14 9.22
C LYS A 164 -12.63 1.24 8.15
N MET A 165 -13.65 2.08 8.32
CA MET A 165 -14.75 2.26 7.38
C MET A 165 -14.32 3.03 6.14
N VAL A 166 -13.52 4.09 6.31
CA VAL A 166 -12.92 4.85 5.19
C VAL A 166 -11.99 3.94 4.40
N GLN A 167 -11.10 3.22 5.08
CA GLN A 167 -10.14 2.30 4.45
C GLN A 167 -10.83 1.16 3.66
N THR A 168 -11.94 0.62 4.17
CA THR A 168 -12.75 -0.40 3.48
C THR A 168 -13.48 0.18 2.28
N MET A 169 -14.01 1.40 2.39
CA MET A 169 -14.66 2.10 1.27
C MET A 169 -13.65 2.52 0.19
N CYS A 170 -12.39 2.83 0.53
CA CYS A 170 -11.32 3.13 -0.42
C CYS A 170 -10.98 1.92 -1.31
N LEU A 171 -10.89 0.72 -0.72
CA LEU A 171 -10.66 -0.52 -1.47
C LEU A 171 -11.85 -0.84 -2.39
N LEU A 172 -13.08 -0.65 -1.91
CA LEU A 172 -14.31 -0.87 -2.69
C LEU A 172 -14.48 0.14 -3.85
N ALA A 173 -14.20 1.42 -3.63
CA ALA A 173 -14.29 2.46 -4.66
C ALA A 173 -13.21 2.28 -5.74
N ALA A 174 -11.99 1.89 -5.35
CA ALA A 174 -10.92 1.55 -6.29
C ALA A 174 -11.25 0.28 -7.10
N PHE A 175 -11.81 -0.76 -6.45
CA PHE A 175 -12.27 -1.97 -7.13
C PHE A 175 -13.37 -1.67 -8.14
N MET A 176 -14.38 -0.87 -7.76
CA MET A 176 -15.52 -0.57 -8.63
C MET A 176 -15.13 0.24 -9.89
N LYS A 177 -14.13 1.13 -9.80
CA LYS A 177 -13.60 1.85 -10.97
C LYS A 177 -12.72 0.97 -11.88
N CYS A 178 -11.98 0.01 -11.32
CA CYS A 178 -11.18 -0.92 -12.13
C CYS A 178 -12.04 -1.97 -12.87
N THR A 179 -13.25 -2.29 -12.40
CA THR A 179 -14.13 -3.28 -13.04
C THR A 179 -15.06 -2.70 -14.12
N SER A 180 -15.04 -1.40 -14.38
CA SER A 180 -15.92 -0.75 -15.36
C SER A 180 -15.35 -0.68 -16.78
N SER A 181 -14.69 -1.74 -17.26
CA SER A 181 -14.53 -1.96 -18.70
C SER A 181 -15.64 -2.88 -19.19
N PRO A 182 -16.35 -2.55 -20.27
CA PRO A 182 -17.48 -3.36 -20.73
C PRO A 182 -16.96 -4.70 -21.24
N MET A 183 -17.46 -5.79 -20.64
CA MET A 183 -17.42 -7.12 -21.27
C MET A 183 -18.21 -7.03 -22.57
N THR A 184 -17.52 -6.88 -23.69
CA THR A 184 -18.07 -7.22 -25.00
C THR A 184 -18.09 -8.74 -25.09
N VAL A 185 -19.27 -9.32 -24.90
CA VAL A 185 -19.55 -10.72 -25.17
C VAL A 185 -19.53 -10.91 -26.69
N CYS A 186 -18.62 -11.73 -27.20
CA CYS A 186 -18.73 -12.41 -28.49
C CYS A 186 -19.00 -13.88 -28.23
#